data_AF-A0A9E6EXX5-F1
#
_entry.id   AF-A0A9E6EXX5-F1
#
_cell.length_a   1.000
_cell.length_b   1.000
_cell.length_c   1.000
_cell.angle_alpha   90.00
_cell.angle_beta   90.00
_cell.angle_gamma   90.00
#
_symmetry.space_group_name_H-M   'P 1'
#
loop_
_entity.id
_entity.type
_entity.pdbx_description
1 polymer ?
#
loop_
_entity_poly.entity_id
_entity_poly.type
_entity_poly.pdbx_seq_one_letter_code
_entity_poly.pdbx_strand_id
1 'polypeptide(L)' 'MCCVVFLSKSGDAIPIEWIKPYSFAESLLNSFEANLIFRNKPELNAKHISKKPKFEYGQVHVQNITGKTSFWHDYFI' A
#
# COMPACT_ATOMS: atom_id res chain seq x y z
N MET A 1 -10.83 7.88 -3.52
CA MET A 1 -10.26 6.85 -4.41
C MET A 1 -8.83 6.62 -3.96
N CYS A 2 -8.40 5.38 -3.74
CA CYS A 2 -7.04 5.01 -3.35
C CYS A 2 -6.52 4.02 -4.40
N CYS A 3 -5.22 4.07 -4.72
CA CYS A 3 -4.59 3.15 -5.68
C CYS A 3 -3.19 2.79 -5.20
N VAL A 4 -2.73 1.59 -5.58
CA VAL A 4 -1.34 1.18 -5.39
C VAL A 4 -0.68 1.18 -6.76
N VAL A 5 0.44 1.89 -6.86
CA VAL A 5 1.20 2.01 -8.11
C VAL A 5 2.66 1.60 -7.88
N PHE A 6 3.25 1.00 -8.90
CA PHE A 6 4.68 0.74 -8.98
C PHE A 6 5.34 1.86 -9.79
N LEU A 7 6.38 2.46 -9.24
CA LEU A 7 7.18 3.44 -9.95
C LEU A 7 8.28 2.72 -10.73
N SER A 8 8.27 2.89 -12.05
CA SER A 8 9.34 2.41 -12.91
C SER A 8 10.57 3.31 -12.79
N LYS A 9 11.73 2.84 -13.29
CA LYS A 9 12.94 3.67 -13.38
C LYS A 9 12.79 4.88 -14.33
N SER A 10 11.86 4.80 -15.28
CA SER A 10 11.52 5.90 -16.19
C SER A 10 10.57 6.92 -15.56
N GLY A 11 10.09 6.67 -14.34
CA GLY A 11 9.13 7.54 -13.66
C GLY A 11 7.66 7.24 -14.00
N ASP A 12 7.41 6.19 -14.78
CA ASP A 12 6.05 5.77 -15.11
C ASP A 12 5.41 5.07 -13.91
N ALA A 13 4.13 5.39 -13.66
CA ALA A 13 3.33 4.72 -12.65
C ALA A 13 2.55 3.56 -13.29
N ILE A 14 2.81 2.34 -12.82
CA ILE A 14 2.09 1.14 -13.25
C ILE A 14 1.08 0.77 -12.17
N PRO A 15 -0.24 0.84 -12.46
CA PRO A 15 -1.26 0.41 -11.50
C PRO A 15 -1.13 -1.08 -11.17
N ILE A 16 -1.33 -1.44 -9.91
CA ILE A 16 -1.31 -2.84 -9.46
C ILE A 16 -2.34 -3.70 -10.20
N GLU A 17 -3.45 -3.11 -10.63
CA GLU A 17 -4.53 -3.77 -11.37
C GLU A 17 -4.09 -4.26 -12.76
N TRP A 18 -3.00 -3.73 -13.29
CA TRP A 18 -2.43 -4.15 -14.58
C TRP A 18 -1.51 -5.36 -14.44
N ILE A 19 -1.14 -5.74 -13.22
CA ILE A 19 -0.32 -6.91 -12.97
C ILE A 19 -1.15 -8.18 -13.23
N LYS A 20 -0.56 -9.11 -13.99
CA LYS A 20 -1.15 -10.43 -14.29
C LYS A 20 -0.29 -11.54 -13.66
N PRO A 21 -0.91 -12.66 -13.23
CA PRO A 21 -2.35 -12.93 -13.22
C PRO A 21 -3.09 -12.13 -12.15
N TYR A 22 -4.42 -12.00 -12.30
CA TYR A 22 -5.25 -11.24 -11.36
C TYR A 22 -5.12 -11.73 -9.92
N SER A 23 -5.03 -13.05 -9.72
CA SER A 23 -4.83 -13.66 -8.39
C SER A 23 -3.55 -13.18 -7.71
N PHE A 24 -2.52 -12.87 -8.49
CA PHE A 24 -1.28 -12.31 -7.95
C PHE A 24 -1.46 -10.84 -7.55
N ALA A 25 -2.12 -10.02 -8.37
CA ALA A 25 -2.44 -8.63 -8.02
C ALA A 25 -3.31 -8.54 -6.75
N GLU A 26 -4.28 -9.44 -6.59
CA GLU A 26 -5.12 -9.54 -5.39
C GLU A 26 -4.32 -9.96 -4.16
N SER A 27 -3.48 -11.00 -4.27
CA SER A 27 -2.60 -11.41 -3.18
C SER A 27 -1.67 -10.29 -2.74
N LEU A 28 -1.17 -9.52 -3.70
CA LEU A 28 -0.32 -8.37 -3.48
C LEU A 28 -1.05 -7.25 -2.73
N LEU A 29 -2.25 -6.86 -3.18
CA LEU A 29 -3.10 -5.89 -2.49
C LEU A 29 -3.38 -6.29 -1.04
N ASN A 30 -3.72 -7.56 -0.80
CA ASN A 30 -3.93 -8.09 0.55
C ASN A 30 -2.66 -7.98 1.41
N SER A 31 -1.47 -8.17 0.84
CA SER A 31 -0.20 -8.02 1.56
C SER A 31 0.09 -6.57 1.95
N PHE A 32 -0.21 -5.61 1.06
CA PHE A 32 -0.10 -4.17 1.33
C PHE A 32 -1.08 -3.74 2.43
N GLU A 33 -2.35 -4.15 2.33
CA GLU A 33 -3.35 -3.87 3.35
C GLU A 33 -2.92 -4.39 4.72
N ALA A 34 -2.51 -5.66 4.80
CA ALA A 34 -2.06 -6.25 6.06
C ALA A 34 -0.84 -5.51 6.63
N ASN A 35 0.11 -5.09 5.79
CA ASN A 35 1.31 -4.35 6.24
C ASN A 35 0.95 -2.96 6.76
N LEU A 36 0.05 -2.24 6.07
CA LEU A 36 -0.43 -0.93 6.50
C LEU A 36 -1.18 -1.02 7.83
N ILE A 37 -2.08 -2.00 7.99
CA ILE A 37 -2.79 -2.25 9.26
C ILE A 37 -1.79 -2.58 10.38
N PHE A 38 -0.84 -3.49 10.11
CA PHE A 38 0.14 -3.89 11.10
C PHE A 38 1.04 -2.73 11.55
N ARG A 39 1.44 -1.83 10.63
CA ARG A 39 2.32 -0.69 10.92
C ARG A 39 1.60 0.46 11.62
N ASN A 40 0.39 0.78 11.19
CA ASN A 40 -0.31 1.99 11.64
C ASN A 40 -1.31 1.75 12.76
N LYS A 41 -1.65 0.48 13.05
CA LYS A 41 -2.59 0.09 14.12
C LYS A 41 -3.89 0.91 14.08
N PRO A 42 -4.60 0.95 12.93
CA PRO A 42 -5.81 1.75 12.81
C PRO A 42 -6.88 1.26 13.80
N GLU A 43 -7.73 2.17 14.27
CA GLU A 43 -8.84 1.83 15.18
C GLU A 43 -9.88 0.92 14.51
N LEU A 44 -10.00 1.00 13.18
CA LEU A 44 -10.91 0.22 12.35
C LEU A 44 -10.15 -0.79 11.47
N ASN A 45 -10.83 -1.81 10.97
CA ASN A 45 -10.27 -2.87 10.11
C ASN A 45 -9.04 -3.59 10.73
N ALA A 46 -9.16 -3.97 12.00
CA ALA A 46 -8.08 -4.49 12.83
C ALA A 46 -7.68 -5.96 12.58
N LYS A 47 -8.18 -6.62 11.53
CA LYS A 47 -8.04 -8.08 11.33
C LYS A 47 -6.57 -8.55 11.30
N HIS A 48 -5.64 -7.67 10.92
CA HIS A 48 -4.21 -7.94 10.83
C HIS A 48 -3.34 -7.17 11.85
N ILE A 49 -3.93 -6.57 12.88
CA ILE A 49 -3.20 -5.71 13.83
C ILE A 49 -2.13 -6.48 14.63
N SER A 50 -2.39 -7.71 15.03
CA SER A 50 -1.54 -8.44 15.98
C SER A 50 -0.42 -9.26 15.34
N LYS A 51 -0.51 -9.58 14.03
CA LYS A 51 0.44 -10.46 13.34
C LYS A 51 1.18 -9.73 12.24
N LYS A 52 2.51 -9.74 12.29
CA LYS A 52 3.36 -9.21 11.22
C LYS A 52 3.10 -10.01 9.94
N PRO A 53 2.63 -9.38 8.85
CA PRO A 53 2.42 -10.07 7.59
C PRO A 53 3.76 -10.37 6.89
N LYS A 54 3.74 -11.36 6.00
CA LYS A 54 4.82 -11.55 5.03
C LYS A 54 4.69 -10.44 3.99
N PHE A 55 5.64 -9.51 3.98
CA PHE A 55 5.67 -8.38 3.05
C PHE A 55 7.07 -8.34 2.43
N GLU A 56 7.13 -8.54 1.12
CA GLU A 56 8.38 -8.74 0.37
C GLU A 56 8.89 -7.46 -0.31
N TYR A 57 8.21 -6.34 -0.10
CA TYR A 57 8.57 -5.05 -0.66
C TYR A 57 9.30 -4.20 0.38
N GLY A 58 10.13 -3.28 -0.13
CA GLY A 58 10.88 -2.33 0.69
C GLY A 58 9.99 -1.21 1.23
N GLN A 59 10.52 0.01 1.21
CA GLN A 59 9.85 1.19 1.71
C GLN A 59 8.60 1.50 0.89
N VAL A 60 7.48 1.77 1.56
CA VAL A 60 6.23 2.19 0.91
C VAL A 60 6.06 3.70 1.09
N HIS A 61 6.00 4.42 -0.04
CA HIS A 61 5.71 5.84 -0.05
C HIS A 61 4.20 6.06 -0.18
N VAL A 62 3.63 6.76 0.79
CA VAL A 62 2.22 7.10 0.89
C VAL A 62 2.03 8.57 0.55
N GLN A 63 1.15 8.84 -0.41
CA GLN A 63 0.79 10.19 -0.83
C GLN A 63 -0.70 10.46 -0.70
N ASN A 64 -1.02 11.46 0.11
CA ASN A 64 -2.35 12.05 0.13
C ASN A 64 -2.52 13.06 -1.02
N ILE A 65 -3.37 12.72 -1.98
CA ILE A 65 -3.68 13.52 -3.18
C ILE A 65 -4.90 14.44 -3.01
N THR A 66 -5.48 14.52 -1.81
CA THR A 66 -6.68 15.33 -1.54
C THR A 66 -6.40 16.83 -1.37
N GLY A 67 -5.14 17.25 -1.44
CA GLY A 67 -4.70 18.62 -1.17
C GLY A 67 -4.55 18.96 0.32
N LYS A 68 -4.97 18.06 1.22
CA LYS A 68 -4.73 18.18 2.67
C LYS A 68 -3.43 17.46 3.04
N THR A 69 -2.41 18.22 3.41
CA THR A 69 -1.06 17.69 3.67
C THR A 69 -0.84 17.24 5.12
N SER A 70 -1.74 17.57 6.05
CA SER A 70 -1.60 17.26 7.48
C SER A 70 -1.75 15.77 7.82
N PHE A 71 -2.06 14.92 6.85
CA PHE A 71 -2.30 13.50 7.05
C PHE A 71 -1.74 12.70 5.88
N TRP A 72 -0.78 11.80 6.15
CA TRP A 72 -0.25 10.80 5.21
C TRP A 72 0.19 11.38 3.86
N HIS A 73 0.71 12.60 3.87
CA HIS A 73 1.37 13.23 2.73
C HIS A 73 2.88 13.08 2.89
N ASP A 74 3.57 12.60 1.85
CA ASP A 74 5.01 12.34 1.83
C ASP A 74 5.46 11.43 3.00
N TYR A 75 4.66 10.41 3.30
CA TYR A 75 4.89 9.52 4.44
C TYR A 75 5.50 8.20 3.99
N PHE A 76 6.52 7.72 4.70
CA PHE A 76 7.25 6.51 4.34
C PHE A 76 7.09 5.44 5.42
N ILE A 77 6.73 4.22 5.00
CA ILE A 77 6.48 3.05 5.87
C ILE A 77 7.50 1.94 5.60
#